data_AF-A0A5K0VLU3-F1
#
_entry.id   AF-A0A5K0VLU3-F1
#
_cell.length_a   1.000
_cell.length_b   1.000
_cell.length_c   1.000
_cell.angle_alpha   90.00
_cell.angle_beta   90.00
_cell.angle_gamma   90.00
#
_symmetry.space_group_name_H-M   'P 1'
#
loop_
_entity.id
_entity.type
_entity.pdbx_description
1 polymer ?
#
loop_
_entity_poly.entity_id
_entity_poly.type
_entity_poly.pdbx_seq_one_letter_code
_entity_poly.pdbx_strand_id
1 'polypeptide(L)' 'MAATMPIQWNVAVALVSIKLNRDNYLLWRSQLESIMDSQDLLQFVDGTQVEPPKKINKGRHN' A
#
# COMPACT_ATOMS: atom_id res chain seq x y z
N MET A 1 -13.77 -1.84 -16.13
CA MET A 1 -13.54 -2.98 -15.20
C MET A 1 -12.03 -3.08 -15.01
N ALA A 2 -11.49 -2.52 -13.92
CA ALA A 2 -10.05 -2.64 -13.64
C ALA A 2 -9.84 -3.96 -12.92
N ALA A 3 -9.18 -4.92 -13.58
CA ALA A 3 -8.74 -6.14 -12.92
C ALA A 3 -7.68 -5.73 -11.90
N THR A 4 -8.01 -5.87 -10.61
CA THR A 4 -7.04 -5.75 -9.53
C THR A 4 -6.03 -6.89 -9.72
N MET A 5 -4.93 -6.62 -10.41
CA MET A 5 -3.82 -7.56 -10.48
C MET A 5 -3.34 -7.76 -9.05
N PRO A 6 -3.40 -8.99 -8.49
CA PRO A 6 -2.84 -9.22 -7.17
C PRO A 6 -1.36 -8.88 -7.28
N ILE A 7 -0.93 -7.89 -6.50
CA ILE A 7 0.49 -7.59 -6.39
C ILE A 7 1.18 -8.90 -6.05
N GLN A 8 2.18 -9.24 -6.86
CA GLN A 8 3.10 -10.28 -6.47
C GLN A 8 3.80 -9.77 -5.22
N TRP A 9 3.37 -10.27 -4.05
CA TRP A 9 3.91 -9.87 -2.75
C TRP A 9 5.44 -9.94 -2.72
N ASN A 10 6.01 -10.87 -3.47
CA ASN A 10 7.45 -11.01 -3.72
C ASN A 10 8.11 -9.72 -4.21
N VAL A 11 7.45 -8.94 -5.07
CA VAL A 11 7.95 -7.65 -5.60
C VAL A 11 7.97 -6.59 -4.50
N ALA A 12 6.90 -6.50 -3.69
CA ALA A 12 6.85 -5.57 -2.56
C ALA A 12 7.94 -5.90 -1.52
N VAL A 13 8.13 -7.19 -1.20
CA VAL A 13 9.18 -7.68 -0.30
C VAL A 13 10.57 -7.38 -0.85
N ALA A 14 10.79 -7.56 -2.15
CA ALA A 14 12.07 -7.25 -2.79
C ALA A 14 12.39 -5.74 -2.73
N LEU A 15 11.39 -4.88 -2.92
CA LEU A 15 11.56 -3.42 -2.85
C LEU A 15 11.94 -2.95 -1.45
N VAL A 16 11.32 -3.49 -0.39
CA VAL A 16 11.70 -3.11 0.98
C VAL A 16 13.05 -3.71 1.42
N SER A 17 13.52 -4.77 0.76
CA SER A 17 14.78 -5.44 1.10
C SER A 17 16.01 -4.89 0.35
N ILE A 18 15.83 -4.04 -0.68
CA ILE A 18 16.93 -3.47 -1.44
C ILE A 18 17.71 -2.44 -0.61
N LYS A 19 19.05 -2.51 -0.68
CA LYS A 19 19.92 -1.49 -0.10
C LYS A 19 19.94 -0.24 -0.98
N LEU A 20 19.50 0.89 -0.42
CA LEU A 20 19.43 2.15 -1.14
C LEU A 20 20.80 2.83 -1.26
N ASN A 21 21.03 3.44 -2.41
CA ASN A 21 22.16 4.29 -2.76
C ASN A 21 21.66 5.48 -3.59
N ARG A 22 22.55 6.42 -3.93
CA ARG A 22 22.15 7.65 -4.66
C ARG A 22 21.57 7.37 -6.04
N ASP A 23 21.96 6.27 -6.68
CA ASP A 23 21.57 5.93 -8.05
C ASP A 23 20.23 5.18 -8.10
N ASN A 24 19.92 4.36 -7.09
CA ASN A 24 18.71 3.54 -7.05
C ASN A 24 17.57 4.14 -6.22
N TYR A 25 17.84 5.16 -5.39
CA TYR A 25 16.84 5.75 -4.50
C TYR A 25 15.66 6.36 -5.27
N LEU A 26 15.94 7.11 -6.33
CA LEU A 26 14.89 7.75 -7.13
C LEU A 26 13.97 6.72 -7.77
N LEU A 27 14.54 5.68 -8.40
CA LEU A 27 13.76 4.60 -9.02
C LEU A 27 12.96 3.80 -7.99
N TRP A 28 13.60 3.45 -6.86
CA TRP A 28 12.95 2.74 -5.77
C TRP A 28 11.73 3.51 -5.25
N ARG A 29 11.88 4.82 -5.07
CA ARG A 29 10.79 5.68 -4.59
C ARG A 29 9.61 5.67 -5.57
N SER A 30 9.87 5.85 -6.86
CA SER A 30 8.82 5.82 -7.89
C SER A 30 8.08 4.48 -7.92
N GLN A 31 8.80 3.37 -7.78
CA GLN A 31 8.21 2.02 -7.77
C GLN A 31 7.38 1.77 -6.51
N LEU A 32 7.85 2.24 -5.35
CA LEU A 32 7.15 2.11 -4.08
C LEU A 32 5.87 2.97 -4.07
N GLU A 33 5.93 4.22 -4.54
CA GLU A 33 4.77 5.10 -4.70
C GLU A 33 3.74 4.48 -5.66
N SER A 34 4.17 3.95 -6.81
CA SER A 34 3.26 3.31 -7.78
C SER A 34 2.57 2.07 -7.22
N ILE A 35 3.27 1.25 -6.43
CA ILE A 35 2.69 0.08 -5.76
C ILE A 35 1.66 0.50 -4.72
N MET A 36 1.98 1.50 -3.91
CA MET A 36 1.07 2.00 -2.90
C MET A 36 -0.17 2.63 -3.51
N ASP A 37 -0.05 3.37 -4.61
CA ASP A 37 -1.19 3.92 -5.34
C ASP A 37 -2.08 2.81 -5.93
N SER A 38 -1.47 1.80 -6.56
CA SER A 38 -2.20 0.68 -7.16
C SER A 38 -2.99 -0.18 -6.16
N GLN A 39 -2.58 -0.19 -4.88
CA GLN A 39 -3.25 -0.91 -3.80
C GLN A 39 -4.18 -0.02 -2.98
N ASP A 40 -4.39 1.24 -3.39
CA ASP A 40 -5.15 2.21 -2.59
C ASP A 40 -4.55 2.34 -1.18
N LEU A 41 -3.23 2.15 -1.04
CA LEU A 41 -2.50 2.27 0.23
C LEU A 41 -1.95 3.67 0.47
N LEU A 42 -1.79 4.46 -0.60
CA LEU A 42 -1.28 5.83 -0.52
C LEU A 42 -2.10 6.68 0.47
N GLN A 43 -3.42 6.49 0.48
CA GLN A 43 -4.34 7.21 1.37
C GLN A 43 -4.10 6.97 2.87
N PHE A 44 -3.49 5.84 3.25
CA PHE A 44 -3.12 5.57 4.64
C PHE A 44 -1.82 6.28 5.03
N VAL A 45 -0.94 6.57 4.06
CA VAL A 45 0.36 7.23 4.29
C VAL A 45 0.23 8.74 4.21
N ASP A 46 -0.56 9.26 3.26
CA ASP A 46 -0.89 10.68 3.17
C ASP A 46 -1.89 11.14 4.25
N GLY A 47 -2.47 10.19 5.01
CA GLY A 47 -3.42 10.47 6.08
C GLY A 47 -4.78 10.98 5.59
N THR A 48 -5.06 10.85 4.29
CA THR A 48 -6.37 11.19 3.71
C THR A 48 -7.45 10.20 4.12
N GLN A 49 -7.07 8.96 4.44
CA GLN A 49 -8.02 7.96 4.94
C GLN A 49 -8.22 8.07 6.45
N VAL A 50 -9.49 8.21 6.84
CA VAL A 50 -9.91 8.19 8.24
C VAL A 50 -9.75 6.78 8.80
N GLU A 51 -9.05 6.68 9.95
CA GLU A 51 -8.81 5.43 10.67
C GLU A 51 -10.12 4.63 10.82
N PRO A 52 -10.18 3.35 10.41
CA PRO A 52 -11.41 2.59 10.50
C PRO A 52 -11.89 2.48 11.95
N PRO A 53 -13.21 2.44 12.20
CA PRO A 53 -13.76 2.39 13.55
C PRO A 53 -13.20 1.20 14.35
N LYS A 54 -12.61 1.48 15.51
CA LYS A 54 -11.95 0.49 16.40
C LYS A 54 -12.90 -0.57 16.97
N LYS A 55 -14.21 -0.43 16.76
CA LYS A 55 -15.23 -1.33 17.28
C LYS A 55 -16.14 -1.77 16.15
N ILE A 56 -16.15 -3.07 15.88
CA ILE A 56 -17.19 -3.71 15.10
C ILE A 56 -18.45 -3.65 15.97
N ASN A 57 -19.37 -2.74 15.68
CA ASN A 57 -20.70 -2.81 16.29
C ASN A 57 -21.35 -4.07 15.72
N LYS A 58 -21.29 -5.16 16.49
CA LYS A 58 -22.09 -6.36 16.25
C LYS A 58 -23.55 -5.91 16.35
N GLY A 59 -24.16 -5.59 15.22
CA GLY A 59 -25.58 -5.36 15.12
C GLY A 59 -26.27 -6.57 15.74
N ARG A 60 -26.93 -6.35 16.89
CA ARG A 60 -27.96 -7.26 17.38
C ARG A 60 -29.03 -7.32 16.30
N HIS A 61 -28.98 -8.33 15.44
CA HIS A 61 -30.17 -8.78 14.73
C HIS A 61 -30.82 -9.83 15.61
N ASN A 62 -31.92 -9.39 16.22
CA ASN A 62 -32.95 -10.19 16.87
C ASN A 62 -33.77 -10.95 15.83
#